data_AF-A0A376F6G2-F1
#
_entry.id   AF-A0A376F6G2-F1
#
_cell.length_a   1.000
_cell.length_b   1.000
_cell.length_c   1.000
_cell.angle_alpha   90.00
_cell.angle_beta   90.00
_cell.angle_gamma   90.00
#
_symmetry.space_group_name_H-M   'P 1'
#
loop_
_entity.id
_entity.type
_entity.pdbx_description
1 polymer ?
#
loop_
_entity_poly.entity_id
_entity_poly.type
_entity_poly.pdbx_seq_one_letter_code
_entity_poly.pdbx_strand_id
1 'polypeptide(L)' 'MLDFWGRDKVQFGKRVERVSEDDTGVSVTFTDGTTAVGDFLIAADGSHSAVRPYVLDTPRSAATPGT' A
#
# COMPACT_ATOMS: atom_id res chain seq x y z
N MET A 1 14.80 -10.68 11.55
CA MET A 1 14.40 -9.55 10.66
C MET A 1 13.64 -8.48 11.44
N LEU A 2 12.46 -8.77 11.99
CA LEU A 2 11.71 -7.77 12.78
C LEU A 2 12.46 -7.28 14.03
N ASP A 3 13.28 -8.14 14.64
CA ASP A 3 14.08 -7.77 15.82
C ASP A 3 15.20 -6.77 15.49
N PHE A 4 15.64 -6.74 14.23
CA PHE A 4 16.64 -5.77 13.77
C PHE A 4 16.01 -4.40 13.50
N TRP A 5 14.77 -4.37 12.98
CA TRP A 5 14.10 -3.12 12.60
C TRP A 5 13.20 -2.51 13.70
N GLY A 6 12.82 -3.30 14.70
CA GLY A 6 11.87 -2.89 15.74
C GLY A 6 10.44 -3.24 15.35
N ARG A 7 9.83 -4.17 16.10
CA ARG A 7 8.46 -4.66 15.86
C ARG A 7 7.41 -3.56 16.04
N ASP A 8 7.64 -2.66 16.99
CA ASP A 8 6.83 -1.50 17.32
C ASP A 8 6.73 -0.49 16.17
N LYS A 9 7.71 -0.48 15.26
CA LYS A 9 7.73 0.37 14.07
C LYS A 9 6.99 -0.23 12.88
N VAL A 10 6.49 -1.46 13.00
CA VAL A 10 5.77 -2.17 11.93
C VAL A 10 4.29 -2.25 12.28
N GLN A 11 3.45 -1.64 11.44
CA GLN A 11 2.01 -1.73 11.56
C GLN A 11 1.48 -2.89 10.71
N PHE A 12 1.13 -4.00 11.36
CA PHE A 12 0.52 -5.16 10.71
C PHE A 12 -0.97 -4.92 10.40
N GLY A 13 -1.55 -5.74 9.53
CA GLY A 13 -2.96 -5.61 9.12
C GLY A 13 -3.26 -4.43 8.19
N LYS A 14 -2.23 -3.65 7.80
CA LYS A 14 -2.35 -2.49 6.90
C LYS A 14 -2.26 -2.90 5.43
N ARG A 15 -3.34 -3.48 4.91
CA ARG A 15 -3.46 -3.80 3.47
C ARG A 15 -3.90 -2.55 2.71
N VAL A 16 -3.13 -2.12 1.70
CA VAL A 16 -3.46 -0.95 0.88
C VAL A 16 -4.71 -1.20 0.04
N GLU A 17 -5.64 -0.26 0.09
CA GLU A 17 -6.84 -0.22 -0.74
C GLU A 17 -6.71 0.82 -1.87
N ARG A 18 -6.27 2.04 -1.51
CA ARG A 18 -6.15 3.20 -2.41
C ARG A 18 -4.90 4.01 -2.10
N VAL A 19 -4.32 4.60 -3.14
CA VAL A 19 -3.25 5.61 -3.07
C VAL A 19 -3.71 6.85 -3.83
N SER A 20 -3.33 8.02 -3.34
CA SER A 20 -3.43 9.30 -4.06
C SER A 20 -2.24 10.18 -3.72
N GLU A 21 -1.83 11.02 -4.66
CA GLU A 21 -0.76 12.01 -4.48
C GLU A 21 -1.24 13.39 -4.94
N ASP A 22 -0.68 14.42 -4.32
CA ASP A 22 -0.85 15.82 -4.70
C ASP A 22 0.46 16.59 -4.42
N ASP A 23 0.42 17.92 -4.61
CA ASP A 23 1.58 18.80 -4.42
C ASP A 23 2.16 18.79 -2.99
N THR A 24 1.47 18.19 -2.02
CA THR A 24 1.84 18.12 -0.60
C THR A 24 2.33 16.75 -0.15
N GLY A 25 2.16 15.70 -0.95
CA GLY A 25 2.67 14.36 -0.66
C GLY A 25 1.76 13.22 -1.12
N VAL A 26 1.90 12.06 -0.48
CA VAL A 26 1.19 10.82 -0.79
C VAL A 26 0.31 10.40 0.39
N SER A 27 -0.95 10.05 0.08
CA SER A 27 -1.91 9.48 1.02
C SER A 27 -2.22 8.03 0.66
N VAL A 28 -2.23 7.16 1.65
CA VAL A 28 -2.53 5.71 1.51
C VAL A 28 -3.69 5.35 2.42
N THR A 29 -4.78 4.85 1.83
CA THR A 29 -5.92 4.31 2.56
C THR A 29 -5.83 2.79 2.62
N PHE A 30 -6.04 2.23 3.80
CA PHE A 30 -5.98 0.80 4.06
C PHE A 30 -7.38 0.19 4.21
N THR A 31 -7.49 -1.12 4.03
CA THR A 31 -8.77 -1.85 4.12
C THR A 31 -9.40 -1.85 5.51
N ASP A 32 -8.67 -1.44 6.55
CA ASP A 32 -9.19 -1.25 7.90
C ASP A 32 -9.81 0.15 8.12
N GLY A 33 -9.90 0.96 7.05
CA GLY A 33 -10.45 2.32 7.06
C GLY A 33 -9.46 3.39 7.52
N THR A 34 -8.25 3.03 7.95
CA THR A 34 -7.23 4.00 8.36
C THR A 34 -6.47 4.58 7.16
N THR A 35 -5.82 5.73 7.38
CA THR A 35 -5.00 6.40 6.36
C THR A 35 -3.65 6.80 6.94
N ALA A 36 -2.60 6.74 6.11
CA ALA A 36 -1.29 7.30 6.39
C ALA A 36 -0.92 8.33 5.32
N VAL A 37 -0.16 9.35 5.72
CA VAL A 37 0.33 10.43 4.85
C VAL A 37 1.84 10.54 5.00
N GLY A 38 2.55 10.84 3.91
CA GLY A 38 3.99 11.11 3.93
C GLY A 38 4.50 11.65 2.60
N ASP A 39 5.78 12.02 2.57
CA ASP A 39 6.38 12.64 1.38
C ASP A 39 6.67 11.63 0.26
N PHE A 40 6.99 10.38 0.62
CA PHE A 40 7.33 9.31 -0.32
C PHE A 40 6.62 8.01 0.03
N LEU A 41 6.24 7.26 -1.01
CA LEU A 41 5.73 5.89 -0.91
C LEU A 41 6.65 4.91 -1.64
N ILE A 42 7.16 3.92 -0.90
CA ILE A 42 7.91 2.79 -1.48
C ILE A 42 7.01 1.55 -1.52
N ALA A 43 6.58 1.15 -2.72
CA ALA A 43 5.76 -0.03 -2.93
C ALA A 43 6.60 -1.32 -2.93
N ALA A 44 6.83 -1.88 -1.74
CA ALA A 44 7.52 -3.17 -1.55
C ALA A 44 6.53 -4.32 -1.27
N ASP A 45 5.37 -4.33 -1.94
CA ASP A 45 4.22 -5.20 -1.69
C ASP A 45 4.15 -6.45 -2.60
N GLY A 46 5.27 -6.81 -3.24
CA GLY A 46 5.46 -8.09 -3.93
C GLY A 46 4.92 -8.15 -5.37
N SER A 47 4.95 -9.35 -5.96
CA SER A 47 4.60 -9.57 -7.37
C SER A 47 3.15 -9.22 -7.70
N HIS A 48 2.22 -9.35 -6.75
CA HIS A 48 0.81 -8.98 -6.89
C HIS A 48 0.49 -7.60 -6.30
N SER A 49 1.47 -6.68 -6.37
CA SER A 49 1.36 -5.30 -5.87
C SER A 49 -0.03 -4.69 -6.10
N ALA A 50 -0.63 -4.22 -5.01
CA ALA A 50 -1.88 -3.49 -5.04
C ALA A 50 -1.67 -2.03 -5.49
N VAL A 51 -0.45 -1.53 -5.36
CA VAL A 51 -0.02 -0.15 -5.70
C VAL A 51 0.44 -0.02 -7.14
N ARG A 52 1.05 -1.06 -7.73
CA ARG A 52 1.58 -1.00 -9.11
C ARG A 52 0.56 -0.54 -10.17
N PRO A 53 -0.72 -0.95 -10.15
CA PRO A 53 -1.70 -0.45 -11.12
C PRO A 53 -1.90 1.06 -11.06
N TYR A 54 -1.84 1.65 -9.86
CA TYR A 54 -1.92 3.11 -9.67
C TYR A 54 -0.70 3.82 -10.29
N VAL A 55 0.51 3.31 -10.04
CA VAL A 55 1.75 3.91 -10.58
C VAL A 55 1.83 3.81 -12.10
N LEU A 56 1.33 2.71 -12.67
CA LEU A 56 1.38 2.46 -14.12
C LEU A 56 0.15 3.02 -14.87
N ASP A 57 -0.79 3.67 -14.17
CA ASP A 57 -2.09 4.08 -14.71
C ASP A 57 -2.79 2.95 -15.49
N THR A 58 -2.81 1.76 -14.89
CA THR A 58 -3.44 0.57 -15.46
C THR A 58 -4.60 0.08 -14.58
N PRO A 59 -5.69 -0.44 -15.18
CA PRO A 59 -6.75 -1.06 -14.41
C PRO A 59 -6.21 -2.22 -13.59
N ARG A 60 -6.61 -2.32 -12.32
CA ARG A 60 -6.35 -3.52 -11.53
C ARG A 60 -7.09 -4.68 -12.18
N SER A 61 -6.37 -5.73 -12.59
CA SER A 61 -7.00 -6.99 -12.99
C SER A 61 -7.89 -7.47 -11.84
N ALA A 62 -9.16 -7.75 -12.12
CA ALA A 62 -10.02 -8.39 -11.14
C ALA A 62 -9.41 -9.76 -10.82
N ALA A 63 -8.96 -9.94 -9.58
CA ALA A 63 -8.61 -11.27 -9.12
C ALA A 63 -9.90 -12.10 -9.14
N THR A 64 -9.98 -13.09 -10.03
CA THR A 64 -11.02 -14.11 -9.95
C THR A 64 -10.90 -14.74 -8.56
N PRO A 65 -11.96 -14.69 -7.72
CA PRO A 65 -11.95 -15.41 -6.46
C PRO A 65 -11.64 -16.88 -6.76
N GLY A 66 -10.59 -17.42 -6.16
CA GLY A 66 -10.24 -18.83 -6.33
C GLY A 66 -11.40 -19.71 -5.87
N THR A 67 -11.78 -20.65 -6.71
CA THR A 67 -12.72 -21.75 -6.41
C THR A 67 -12.24 -22.60 -5.24
#